data_AF-A0AAE0A9F0-F1
#
_entry.id   AF-A0AAE0A9F0-F1
#
_cell.length_a   1.000
_cell.length_b   1.000
_cell.length_c   1.000
_cell.angle_alpha   90.00
_cell.angle_beta   90.00
_cell.angle_gamma   90.00
#
_symmetry.space_group_name_H-M   'P 1'
#
loop_
_entity.id
_entity.type
_entity.pdbx_description
1 polymer ?
#
loop_
_entity_poly.entity_id
_entity_poly.type
_entity_poly.pdbx_seq_one_letter_code
_entity_poly.pdbx_strand_id
1 'polypeptide(L)'
;MHAQATMSNSLVLIFLALFALSSASADVLESIDCGGSGSYTDENIITWTGDDEFMQNIGETKVVQSGNAVSDHVMSTLRVFSSTRKKNCYSIDVYKGVQVLVRASFYYGNYDKKSAPPSFDLHFNGNYWATVETSSEDVVYYEAIYIVKDNGVSVCVAQTKPNQFPFMSALEVRSLDSRMYNKVDAEYALFLKTRTTYGAKDIVRFANDPYDRIWVPGVVGDGLITVTTAAFAIDVSVPDAPPQAALQNAITTSNTSQYIVLGNGLFPAKPVPIYVNMYFSEVTELDSSTQTRSLQVFVNDVLASQEAIVPPYGSVTELYIGNITGSSNTSFTVAADSNSTLPPLINAMEVFYVSDPMTSGTNSKDGLYI
;
A
#
# COMPACT_ATOMS: atom_id res chain seq x y z
N MET A 1 -2.41 37.34 62.02
CA MET A 1 -1.91 36.12 61.34
C MET A 1 -3.05 35.55 60.52
N HIS A 2 -2.73 35.11 59.30
CA HIS A 2 -3.57 34.35 58.35
C HIS A 2 -4.52 35.16 57.45
N ALA A 3 -4.01 35.50 56.26
CA ALA A 3 -4.75 35.34 55.03
C ALA A 3 -3.89 34.44 54.14
N GLN A 4 -4.38 33.24 53.81
CA GLN A 4 -3.69 32.30 52.92
C GLN A 4 -4.61 31.97 51.74
N ALA A 5 -3.99 31.98 50.58
CA ALA A 5 -4.54 31.95 49.24
C ALA A 5 -5.50 30.79 48.96
N THR A 6 -6.61 31.11 48.29
CA THR A 6 -7.38 30.17 47.47
C THR A 6 -7.08 30.44 46.00
N MET A 7 -6.08 29.75 45.46
CA MET A 7 -5.93 29.55 44.02
C MET A 7 -5.34 28.16 43.80
N SER A 8 -6.18 27.22 43.36
CA SER A 8 -5.82 26.13 42.44
C SER A 8 -6.98 25.13 42.42
N ASN A 9 -7.75 25.14 41.34
CA ASN A 9 -8.53 23.97 40.89
C ASN A 9 -9.10 24.14 39.47
N SER A 10 -8.91 25.30 38.83
CA SER A 10 -9.41 25.54 37.47
C SER A 10 -8.44 25.16 36.35
N LEU A 11 -7.16 24.87 36.62
CA LEU A 11 -6.18 24.50 35.57
C LEU A 11 -6.18 23.00 35.22
N VAL A 12 -6.59 22.11 36.14
CA VAL A 12 -6.54 20.65 35.89
C VAL A 12 -7.65 20.19 34.95
N LEU A 13 -8.79 20.90 34.90
CA LEU A 13 -9.91 20.59 34.00
C LEU A 13 -9.65 21.00 32.54
N ILE A 14 -8.74 21.95 32.29
CA ILE A 14 -8.41 22.38 30.93
C ILE A 14 -7.42 21.40 30.27
N PHE A 15 -6.58 20.71 31.04
CA PHE A 15 -5.66 19.69 30.51
C PHE A 15 -6.34 18.36 30.16
N LEU A 16 -7.48 18.02 30.76
CA LEU A 16 -8.28 16.84 30.35
C LEU A 16 -9.20 17.12 29.16
N ALA A 17 -9.58 18.37 28.90
CA ALA A 17 -10.43 18.72 27.76
C ALA A 17 -9.66 18.84 26.43
N LEU A 18 -8.32 19.01 26.48
CA LEU A 18 -7.46 19.08 25.29
C LEU A 18 -7.03 17.70 24.76
N PHE A 19 -7.33 16.61 25.46
CA PHE A 19 -7.10 15.24 24.99
C PHE A 19 -8.32 14.59 24.31
N ALA A 20 -9.43 15.32 24.16
CA ALA A 20 -10.69 14.82 23.59
C ALA A 20 -11.07 15.48 22.25
N LEU A 21 -10.08 15.98 21.51
CA LEU A 21 -10.22 16.45 20.13
C LEU A 21 -9.15 15.80 19.24
N SER A 22 -8.91 14.49 19.40
CA SER A 22 -8.61 13.68 18.22
C SER A 22 -9.95 13.38 17.58
N SER A 23 -10.12 13.72 16.30
CA SER A 23 -11.19 13.15 15.50
C SER A 23 -10.99 11.64 15.51
N ALA A 24 -11.68 10.95 16.42
CA ALA A 24 -11.74 9.50 16.43
C ALA A 24 -12.54 9.06 15.20
N SER A 25 -11.90 9.02 14.03
CA SER A 25 -12.16 7.88 13.17
C SER A 25 -11.62 6.70 13.96
N ALA A 26 -12.49 5.82 14.45
CA ALA A 26 -12.02 4.54 14.95
C ALA A 26 -11.13 3.94 13.85
N ASP A 27 -9.87 3.63 14.17
CA ASP A 27 -8.96 3.05 13.20
C ASP A 27 -9.64 1.79 12.65
N VAL A 28 -9.86 1.76 11.34
CA VAL A 28 -10.45 0.61 10.67
C VAL A 28 -9.32 -0.38 10.45
N LEU A 29 -9.37 -1.52 11.13
CA LEU A 29 -8.47 -2.66 10.91
C LEU A 29 -9.33 -3.93 10.75
N GLU A 30 -9.84 -4.14 9.54
CA GLU A 30 -10.67 -5.30 9.22
C GLU A 30 -9.87 -6.30 8.36
N SER A 31 -9.81 -7.56 8.77
CA SER A 31 -9.10 -8.62 8.02
C SER A 31 -9.96 -9.87 7.97
N ILE A 32 -10.38 -10.25 6.76
CA ILE A 32 -11.37 -11.28 6.50
C ILE A 32 -10.70 -12.48 5.81
N ASP A 33 -10.77 -13.64 6.45
CA ASP A 33 -10.38 -14.94 5.89
C ASP A 33 -11.58 -15.50 5.09
N CYS A 34 -11.50 -15.41 3.77
CA CYS A 34 -12.63 -15.72 2.89
C CYS A 34 -12.78 -17.23 2.73
N GLY A 35 -13.88 -17.81 3.22
CA GLY A 35 -14.07 -19.26 3.31
C GLY A 35 -13.59 -19.85 4.63
N GLY A 36 -12.88 -19.07 5.46
CA GLY A 36 -12.53 -19.45 6.82
C GLY A 36 -13.72 -19.35 7.79
N SER A 37 -13.53 -19.86 9.00
CA SER A 37 -14.52 -19.80 10.09
C SER A 37 -13.86 -19.45 11.41
N GLY A 38 -14.55 -18.69 12.26
CA GLY A 38 -14.02 -18.26 13.56
C GLY A 38 -13.00 -17.12 13.43
N SER A 39 -12.15 -16.95 14.44
CA SER A 39 -11.11 -15.92 14.44
C SER A 39 -9.79 -16.49 14.95
N TYR A 40 -8.68 -15.98 14.42
CA TYR A 40 -7.33 -16.31 14.83
C TYR A 40 -6.40 -15.10 14.64
N THR A 41 -5.22 -15.16 15.25
CA THR A 41 -4.16 -14.16 15.06
C THR A 41 -2.97 -14.83 14.37
N ASP A 42 -2.47 -14.23 13.31
CA ASP A 42 -1.32 -14.73 12.54
C ASP A 42 0.04 -14.30 13.13
N GLU A 43 1.13 -14.70 12.48
CA GLU A 43 2.50 -14.33 12.84
C GLU A 43 2.80 -12.83 12.72
N ASN A 44 1.99 -12.08 11.94
CA ASN A 44 2.10 -10.64 11.80
C ASN A 44 1.33 -9.92 12.92
N ILE A 45 0.65 -10.63 13.83
CA ILE A 45 -0.22 -10.07 14.87
C ILE A 45 -1.51 -9.49 14.27
N ILE A 46 -1.87 -9.91 13.05
CA ILE A 46 -3.13 -9.54 12.40
C ILE A 46 -4.21 -10.51 12.90
N THR A 47 -5.31 -9.94 13.39
CA THR A 47 -6.50 -10.73 13.74
C THR A 47 -7.36 -10.91 12.50
N TRP A 48 -7.53 -12.16 12.09
CA TRP A 48 -8.37 -12.57 10.98
C TRP A 48 -9.71 -13.08 11.50
N THR A 49 -10.78 -12.78 10.77
CA THR A 49 -12.14 -13.26 11.04
C THR A 49 -12.68 -13.97 9.80
N GLY A 50 -13.27 -15.14 9.98
CA GLY A 50 -13.94 -15.87 8.90
C GLY A 50 -15.12 -15.09 8.32
N ASP A 51 -15.45 -15.35 7.06
CA ASP A 51 -16.36 -14.50 6.31
C ASP A 51 -17.85 -14.90 6.36
N ASP A 52 -18.21 -15.78 7.28
CA ASP A 52 -19.56 -16.34 7.42
C ASP A 52 -20.64 -15.26 7.61
N GLU A 53 -20.34 -14.20 8.36
CA GLU A 53 -21.27 -13.08 8.60
C GLU A 53 -21.42 -12.17 7.38
N PHE A 54 -20.39 -12.07 6.54
CA PHE A 54 -20.39 -11.22 5.34
C PHE A 54 -21.07 -11.91 4.15
N MET A 55 -20.93 -13.24 4.05
CA MET A 55 -21.31 -14.02 2.86
C MET A 55 -22.31 -15.13 3.20
N GLN A 56 -23.28 -14.82 4.05
CA GLN A 56 -24.28 -15.78 4.48
C GLN A 56 -25.10 -16.31 3.28
N ASN A 57 -25.01 -17.62 3.02
CA ASN A 57 -25.65 -18.32 1.89
C ASN A 57 -25.20 -17.83 0.49
N ILE A 58 -24.05 -17.16 0.37
CA ILE A 58 -23.48 -16.71 -0.91
C ILE A 58 -22.12 -17.38 -1.12
N GLY A 59 -21.94 -17.96 -2.31
CA GLY A 59 -20.73 -18.68 -2.66
C GLY A 59 -20.53 -19.98 -1.89
N GLU A 60 -19.42 -20.65 -2.17
CA GLU A 60 -19.01 -21.92 -1.58
C GLU A 60 -17.60 -21.79 -1.00
N THR A 61 -17.42 -22.20 0.25
CA THR A 61 -16.09 -22.39 0.83
C THR A 61 -15.38 -23.55 0.14
N LYS A 62 -14.11 -23.33 -0.24
CA LYS A 62 -13.20 -24.36 -0.74
C LYS A 62 -11.87 -24.28 0.01
N VAL A 63 -11.20 -25.41 0.06
CA VAL A 63 -9.87 -25.55 0.66
C VAL A 63 -8.87 -25.80 -0.46
N VAL A 64 -7.72 -25.14 -0.37
CA VAL A 64 -6.60 -25.34 -1.28
C VAL A 64 -6.08 -26.77 -1.19
N GLN A 65 -5.52 -27.30 -2.28
CA GLN A 65 -4.94 -28.64 -2.25
C GLN A 65 -3.74 -28.70 -1.30
N SER A 66 -3.63 -29.80 -0.54
CA SER A 66 -2.58 -29.99 0.48
C SER A 66 -1.14 -29.91 -0.07
N GLY A 67 -0.92 -30.19 -1.35
CA GLY A 67 0.39 -30.05 -2.02
C GLY A 67 0.74 -28.63 -2.46
N ASN A 68 -0.24 -27.72 -2.42
CA ASN A 68 -0.13 -26.33 -2.82
C ASN A 68 -0.42 -25.40 -1.63
N ALA A 69 -0.33 -25.89 -0.40
CA ALA A 69 -0.50 -25.02 0.76
C ALA A 69 0.71 -24.07 0.83
N VAL A 70 0.44 -22.76 0.82
CA VAL A 70 1.44 -21.75 1.18
C VAL A 70 1.54 -21.66 2.71
N SER A 71 2.62 -21.06 3.22
CA SER A 71 2.82 -20.91 4.67
C SER A 71 1.75 -20.06 5.34
N ASP A 72 1.17 -19.13 4.60
CA ASP A 72 0.14 -18.21 5.10
C ASP A 72 -1.20 -18.93 5.26
N HIS A 73 -1.67 -19.03 6.51
CA HIS A 73 -2.92 -19.71 6.86
C HIS A 73 -4.12 -19.11 6.12
N VAL A 74 -4.15 -17.78 5.91
CA VAL A 74 -5.30 -17.12 5.28
C VAL A 74 -5.46 -17.50 3.79
N MET A 75 -4.40 -18.05 3.18
CA MET A 75 -4.46 -18.54 1.81
C MET A 75 -4.86 -20.03 1.73
N SER A 76 -5.12 -20.70 2.86
CA SER A 76 -5.51 -22.11 2.87
C SER A 76 -6.97 -22.35 2.45
N THR A 77 -7.80 -21.31 2.55
CA THR A 77 -9.20 -21.34 2.13
C THR A 77 -9.52 -20.23 1.14
N LEU A 78 -10.65 -20.39 0.45
CA LEU A 78 -11.19 -19.38 -0.44
C LEU A 78 -12.72 -19.52 -0.52
N ARG A 79 -13.40 -18.41 -0.77
CA ARG A 79 -14.82 -18.40 -1.13
C ARG A 79 -15.00 -18.26 -2.63
N VAL A 80 -15.69 -19.22 -3.23
CA VAL A 80 -15.93 -19.30 -4.68
C VAL A 80 -17.36 -18.90 -5.01
N PHE A 81 -17.55 -18.07 -6.01
CA PHE A 81 -18.85 -17.57 -6.44
C PHE A 81 -19.29 -18.26 -7.74
N SER A 82 -19.86 -19.45 -7.60
CA SER A 82 -20.41 -20.28 -8.70
C SER A 82 -21.88 -19.97 -9.05
N SER A 83 -22.51 -19.06 -8.31
CA SER A 83 -23.96 -18.79 -8.38
C SER A 83 -24.41 -18.12 -9.68
N THR A 84 -25.73 -18.04 -9.89
CA THR A 84 -26.33 -17.28 -11.01
C THR A 84 -26.01 -15.78 -10.98
N ARG A 85 -25.61 -15.24 -9.81
CA ARG A 85 -25.21 -13.84 -9.68
C ARG A 85 -23.84 -13.63 -10.29
N LYS A 86 -23.79 -12.80 -11.32
CA LYS A 86 -22.54 -12.44 -12.01
C LYS A 86 -21.61 -11.57 -11.19
N LYS A 87 -22.09 -10.89 -10.14
CA LYS A 87 -21.31 -9.99 -9.27
C LYS A 87 -21.64 -10.27 -7.80
N ASN A 88 -20.60 -10.45 -6.98
CA ASN A 88 -20.73 -10.75 -5.54
C ASN A 88 -19.80 -9.82 -4.77
N CYS A 89 -20.27 -9.26 -3.65
CA CYS A 89 -19.62 -8.14 -2.98
C CYS A 89 -19.52 -8.34 -1.47
N TYR A 90 -18.33 -8.13 -0.91
CA TYR A 90 -18.16 -7.85 0.51
C TYR A 90 -18.53 -6.39 0.77
N SER A 91 -19.11 -6.11 1.94
CA SER A 91 -19.45 -4.74 2.38
C SER A 91 -18.97 -4.57 3.81
N ILE A 92 -18.20 -3.52 4.06
CA ILE A 92 -17.57 -3.20 5.34
C ILE A 92 -17.95 -1.77 5.70
N ASP A 93 -18.47 -1.57 6.90
CA ASP A 93 -18.90 -0.24 7.35
C ASP A 93 -17.68 0.66 7.60
N VAL A 94 -17.59 1.75 6.84
CA VAL A 94 -16.56 2.78 6.95
C VAL A 94 -17.21 4.13 6.74
N TYR A 95 -16.87 5.12 7.58
CA TYR A 95 -17.43 6.45 7.44
C TYR A 95 -16.97 7.15 6.17
N LYS A 96 -17.89 7.90 5.56
CA LYS A 96 -17.58 8.80 4.45
C LYS A 96 -16.43 9.74 4.81
N GLY A 97 -15.51 9.95 3.86
CA GLY A 97 -14.36 10.84 3.99
C GLY A 97 -13.14 10.20 4.64
N VAL A 98 -13.24 8.98 5.16
CA VAL A 98 -12.07 8.22 5.61
C VAL A 98 -11.25 7.80 4.40
N GLN A 99 -9.94 8.01 4.46
CA GLN A 99 -9.01 7.44 3.49
C GLN A 99 -8.70 6.00 3.89
N VAL A 100 -8.83 5.08 2.95
CA VAL A 100 -8.64 3.65 3.19
C VAL A 100 -7.60 3.06 2.25
N LEU A 101 -6.88 2.07 2.75
CA LEU A 101 -6.18 1.07 1.97
C LEU A 101 -7.06 -0.19 1.98
N VAL A 102 -7.36 -0.71 0.79
CA VAL A 102 -8.12 -1.94 0.60
C VAL A 102 -7.25 -2.92 -0.17
N ARG A 103 -7.10 -4.14 0.35
CA ARG A 103 -6.33 -5.21 -0.29
C ARG A 103 -7.17 -6.47 -0.45
N ALA A 104 -7.30 -6.95 -1.68
CA ALA A 104 -7.97 -8.20 -1.99
C ALA A 104 -6.95 -9.21 -2.53
N SER A 105 -6.90 -10.40 -1.92
CA SER A 105 -5.94 -11.46 -2.24
C SER A 105 -6.65 -12.69 -2.80
N PHE A 106 -5.99 -13.32 -3.76
CA PHE A 106 -6.50 -14.42 -4.56
C PHE A 106 -5.44 -15.51 -4.65
N TYR A 107 -5.70 -16.64 -4.01
CA TYR A 107 -4.92 -17.86 -4.20
C TYR A 107 -5.79 -19.01 -4.71
N TYR A 108 -5.55 -19.42 -5.97
CA TYR A 108 -6.34 -20.49 -6.59
C TYR A 108 -6.00 -21.85 -5.98
N GLY A 109 -4.72 -22.13 -5.72
CA GLY A 109 -4.27 -23.35 -5.03
C GLY A 109 -4.76 -24.67 -5.68
N ASN A 110 -5.21 -24.61 -6.93
CA ASN A 110 -5.89 -25.68 -7.65
C ASN A 110 -7.06 -26.34 -6.87
N TYR A 111 -7.83 -25.57 -6.11
CA TYR A 111 -8.88 -26.11 -5.21
C TYR A 111 -9.88 -27.07 -5.90
N ASP A 112 -10.15 -26.89 -7.20
CA ASP A 112 -11.09 -27.70 -7.98
C ASP A 112 -10.43 -28.79 -8.85
N LYS A 113 -9.11 -28.94 -8.74
CA LYS A 113 -8.30 -29.96 -9.44
C LYS A 113 -8.28 -29.85 -10.96
N LYS A 114 -8.60 -28.70 -11.53
CA LYS A 114 -8.63 -28.50 -12.98
C LYS A 114 -7.34 -27.92 -13.55
N SER A 115 -6.47 -27.38 -12.71
CA SER A 115 -5.25 -26.65 -13.13
C SER A 115 -5.57 -25.56 -14.16
N ALA A 116 -6.71 -24.90 -13.98
CA ALA A 116 -7.27 -23.92 -14.90
C ALA A 116 -7.68 -22.67 -14.09
N PRO A 117 -6.70 -21.84 -13.67
CA PRO A 117 -6.98 -20.63 -12.90
C PRO A 117 -7.94 -19.69 -13.66
N PRO A 118 -9.03 -19.21 -13.03
CA PRO A 118 -10.00 -18.32 -13.67
C PRO A 118 -9.51 -16.86 -13.75
N SER A 119 -10.07 -16.08 -14.68
CA SER A 119 -9.93 -14.62 -14.74
C SER A 119 -11.31 -13.98 -14.62
N PHE A 120 -11.38 -12.85 -13.91
CA PHE A 120 -12.62 -12.15 -13.57
C PHE A 120 -12.33 -10.70 -13.18
N ASP A 121 -13.36 -9.85 -13.14
CA ASP A 121 -13.18 -8.45 -12.80
C ASP A 121 -13.33 -8.21 -11.29
N LEU A 122 -12.52 -7.28 -10.78
CA LEU A 122 -12.54 -6.76 -9.43
C LEU A 122 -13.05 -5.32 -9.47
N HIS A 123 -13.92 -4.98 -8.53
CA HIS A 123 -14.51 -3.66 -8.38
C HIS A 123 -14.44 -3.20 -6.93
N PHE A 124 -14.31 -1.89 -6.73
CA PHE A 124 -14.43 -1.24 -5.42
C PHE A 124 -15.50 -0.15 -5.49
N ASN A 125 -16.44 -0.13 -4.55
CA ASN A 125 -17.55 0.84 -4.47
C ASN A 125 -18.25 1.08 -5.82
N GLY A 126 -18.45 0.01 -6.61
CA GLY A 126 -19.07 0.07 -7.94
C GLY A 126 -18.13 0.45 -9.09
N ASN A 127 -16.93 0.98 -8.82
CA ASN A 127 -15.94 1.34 -9.81
C ASN A 127 -15.09 0.13 -10.22
N TYR A 128 -14.64 0.09 -11.48
CA TYR A 128 -13.71 -0.93 -11.95
C TYR A 128 -12.35 -0.73 -11.29
N TRP A 129 -11.77 -1.81 -10.77
CA TRP A 129 -10.46 -1.83 -10.14
C TRP A 129 -9.42 -2.47 -11.07
N ALA A 130 -9.64 -3.73 -11.42
CA ALA A 130 -8.72 -4.53 -12.22
C ALA A 130 -9.42 -5.77 -12.78
N THR A 131 -8.86 -6.37 -13.82
CA THR A 131 -9.10 -7.76 -14.16
C THR A 131 -8.10 -8.60 -13.37
N VAL A 132 -8.61 -9.51 -12.54
CA VAL A 132 -7.84 -10.47 -11.76
C VAL A 132 -7.39 -11.57 -12.69
N GLU A 133 -6.08 -11.66 -12.88
CA GLU A 133 -5.44 -12.77 -13.59
C GLU A 133 -4.80 -13.68 -12.54
N THR A 134 -5.46 -14.80 -12.24
CA THR A 134 -4.99 -15.71 -11.18
C THR A 134 -3.90 -16.66 -11.69
N SER A 135 -3.04 -17.12 -10.77
CA SER A 135 -1.95 -18.06 -11.04
C SER A 135 -2.29 -19.45 -10.49
N SER A 136 -1.65 -20.48 -11.03
CA SER A 136 -1.70 -21.84 -10.47
C SER A 136 -0.88 -21.97 -9.20
N GLU A 137 0.19 -21.18 -9.06
CA GLU A 137 1.22 -21.34 -8.03
C GLU A 137 1.32 -20.11 -7.12
N ASP A 138 1.03 -18.91 -7.65
CA ASP A 138 1.26 -17.65 -6.95
C ASP A 138 -0.01 -17.09 -6.29
N VAL A 139 0.17 -16.48 -5.13
CA VAL A 139 -0.81 -15.57 -4.55
C VAL A 139 -0.77 -14.25 -5.31
N VAL A 140 -1.92 -13.80 -5.80
CA VAL A 140 -2.06 -12.50 -6.46
C VAL A 140 -2.88 -11.60 -5.55
N TYR A 141 -2.42 -10.38 -5.29
CA TYR A 141 -3.19 -9.39 -4.55
C TYR A 141 -3.26 -8.07 -5.32
N TYR A 142 -4.33 -7.33 -5.07
CA TYR A 142 -4.56 -5.99 -5.59
C TYR A 142 -4.78 -5.06 -4.41
N GLU A 143 -4.14 -3.90 -4.43
CA GLU A 143 -4.28 -2.87 -3.39
C GLU A 143 -4.75 -1.55 -4.01
N ALA A 144 -5.74 -0.93 -3.36
CA ALA A 144 -6.29 0.36 -3.73
C ALA A 144 -6.26 1.30 -2.52
N ILE A 145 -5.93 2.56 -2.76
CA ILE A 145 -6.03 3.64 -1.79
C ILE A 145 -6.98 4.69 -2.34
N TYR A 146 -8.00 5.06 -1.57
CA TYR A 146 -8.99 6.05 -1.97
C TYR A 146 -9.73 6.61 -0.76
N ILE A 147 -10.43 7.73 -0.98
CA ILE A 147 -11.31 8.33 0.01
C ILE A 147 -12.73 7.79 -0.19
N VAL A 148 -13.33 7.26 0.88
CA VAL A 148 -14.67 6.67 0.82
C VAL A 148 -15.71 7.76 0.56
N LYS A 149 -16.45 7.67 -0.56
CA LYS A 149 -17.45 8.69 -0.98
C LYS A 149 -18.84 8.53 -0.32
N ASP A 150 -19.14 7.32 0.14
CA ASP A 150 -20.40 6.94 0.78
C ASP A 150 -20.13 6.31 2.15
N ASN A 151 -21.14 5.72 2.81
CA ASN A 151 -20.94 4.96 4.04
C ASN A 151 -20.65 3.50 3.68
N GLY A 152 -19.38 3.13 3.67
CA GLY A 152 -18.92 1.76 3.50
C GLY A 152 -17.93 1.56 2.36
N VAL A 153 -17.08 0.55 2.54
CA VAL A 153 -16.25 -0.04 1.50
C VAL A 153 -16.99 -1.24 0.93
N SER A 154 -17.07 -1.33 -0.39
CA SER A 154 -17.59 -2.53 -1.06
C SER A 154 -16.57 -3.07 -2.03
N VAL A 155 -16.21 -4.35 -1.91
CA VAL A 155 -15.29 -5.03 -2.83
C VAL A 155 -16.01 -6.17 -3.50
N CYS A 156 -16.11 -6.11 -4.83
CA CYS A 156 -16.86 -7.07 -5.61
C CYS A 156 -16.01 -7.80 -6.62
N VAL A 157 -16.29 -9.09 -6.78
CA VAL A 157 -15.76 -9.89 -7.88
C VAL A 157 -16.87 -10.20 -8.88
N ALA A 158 -16.58 -10.10 -10.18
CA ALA A 158 -17.55 -10.21 -11.25
C ALA A 158 -17.09 -11.18 -12.35
N GLN A 159 -17.93 -12.16 -12.67
CA GLN A 159 -17.66 -13.14 -13.71
C GLN A 159 -17.74 -12.49 -15.10
N THR A 160 -16.64 -12.59 -15.86
CA THR A 160 -16.53 -12.03 -17.22
C THR A 160 -16.76 -13.09 -18.30
N LYS A 161 -16.46 -14.36 -18.01
CA LYS A 161 -16.56 -15.48 -18.96
C LYS A 161 -17.29 -16.68 -18.34
N PRO A 162 -18.09 -17.43 -19.13
CA PRO A 162 -18.70 -18.67 -18.65
C PRO A 162 -17.66 -19.64 -18.08
N ASN A 163 -18.00 -20.31 -16.98
CA ASN A 163 -17.16 -21.30 -16.28
C ASN A 163 -15.82 -20.77 -15.73
N GLN A 164 -15.60 -19.45 -15.73
CA GLN A 164 -14.52 -18.81 -14.96
C GLN A 164 -15.15 -18.23 -13.70
N PHE A 165 -15.13 -19.00 -12.61
CA PHE A 165 -15.81 -18.60 -11.38
C PHE A 165 -14.92 -17.68 -10.56
N PRO A 166 -15.40 -16.46 -10.22
CA PRO A 166 -14.68 -15.58 -9.32
C PRO A 166 -14.54 -16.20 -7.93
N PHE A 167 -13.47 -15.85 -7.25
CA PHE A 167 -13.25 -16.24 -5.86
C PHE A 167 -12.47 -15.15 -5.12
N MET A 168 -12.36 -15.25 -3.80
CA MET A 168 -11.52 -14.40 -2.96
C MET A 168 -10.95 -15.26 -1.81
N SER A 169 -9.69 -15.02 -1.44
CA SER A 169 -9.01 -15.71 -0.33
C SER A 169 -8.89 -14.82 0.90
N ALA A 170 -8.58 -13.54 0.71
CA ALA A 170 -8.54 -12.59 1.82
C ALA A 170 -9.00 -11.20 1.40
N LEU A 171 -9.56 -10.45 2.35
CA LEU A 171 -9.89 -9.04 2.21
C LEU A 171 -9.41 -8.27 3.44
N GLU A 172 -8.64 -7.22 3.21
CA GLU A 172 -8.11 -6.35 4.27
C GLU A 172 -8.54 -4.91 4.02
N VAL A 173 -8.99 -4.21 5.06
CA VAL A 173 -9.28 -2.78 5.04
C VAL A 173 -8.55 -2.11 6.19
N ARG A 174 -7.79 -1.05 5.86
CA ARG A 174 -7.05 -0.22 6.80
C ARG A 174 -7.44 1.23 6.62
N SER A 175 -7.76 1.96 7.69
CA SER A 175 -7.81 3.43 7.62
C SER A 175 -6.40 4.01 7.57
N LEU A 176 -6.22 5.07 6.79
CA LEU A 176 -4.97 5.81 6.67
C LEU A 176 -5.10 7.21 7.29
N ASP A 177 -3.98 7.80 7.74
CA ASP A 177 -3.95 9.20 8.14
C ASP A 177 -4.33 10.09 6.94
N SER A 178 -5.19 11.07 7.19
CA SER A 178 -5.69 12.03 6.18
C SER A 178 -4.62 12.82 5.44
N ARG A 179 -3.38 12.86 5.96
CA ARG A 179 -2.24 13.51 5.31
C ARG A 179 -1.57 12.62 4.26
N MET A 180 -1.73 11.30 4.35
CA MET A 180 -1.12 10.37 3.41
C MET A 180 -1.75 10.56 2.03
N TYR A 181 -0.95 10.46 0.98
CA TYR A 181 -1.33 10.53 -0.44
C TYR A 181 -2.17 11.76 -0.80
N ASN A 182 -2.11 12.84 0.00
CA ASN A 182 -2.94 14.03 -0.13
C ASN A 182 -2.63 14.91 -1.35
N LYS A 183 -1.65 14.51 -2.16
CA LYS A 183 -1.30 15.12 -3.45
C LYS A 183 -2.18 14.62 -4.58
N VAL A 184 -2.96 13.56 -4.34
CA VAL A 184 -3.94 13.02 -5.28
C VAL A 184 -5.31 13.55 -4.89
N ASP A 185 -6.04 14.06 -5.87
CA ASP A 185 -7.38 14.57 -5.65
C ASP A 185 -8.31 13.43 -5.20
N ALA A 186 -9.20 13.71 -4.23
CA ALA A 186 -10.13 12.76 -3.62
C ALA A 186 -11.09 12.09 -4.63
N GLU A 187 -11.19 12.64 -5.84
CA GLU A 187 -11.94 12.05 -6.94
C GLU A 187 -11.28 10.81 -7.55
N TYR A 188 -9.99 10.56 -7.29
CA TYR A 188 -9.23 9.46 -7.88
C TYR A 188 -8.79 8.42 -6.84
N ALA A 189 -8.66 7.17 -7.27
CA ALA A 189 -8.04 6.10 -6.51
C ALA A 189 -6.61 5.85 -6.99
N LEU A 190 -5.76 5.40 -6.07
CA LEU A 190 -4.43 4.88 -6.36
C LEU A 190 -4.46 3.36 -6.34
N PHE A 191 -4.06 2.71 -7.42
CA PHE A 191 -3.88 1.26 -7.47
C PHE A 191 -2.40 0.92 -7.38
N LEU A 192 -2.02 0.15 -6.36
CA LEU A 192 -0.63 -0.20 -6.12
C LEU A 192 -0.06 -0.96 -7.32
N LYS A 193 1.07 -0.47 -7.84
CA LYS A 193 1.90 -1.22 -8.78
C LYS A 193 3.09 -1.87 -8.09
N THR A 194 3.81 -1.12 -7.26
CA THR A 194 4.87 -1.67 -6.41
C THR A 194 5.12 -0.77 -5.21
N ARG A 195 5.51 -1.38 -4.10
CA ARG A 195 6.01 -0.71 -2.90
C ARG A 195 7.28 -1.41 -2.49
N THR A 196 8.40 -0.74 -2.70
CA THR A 196 9.72 -1.35 -2.74
C THR A 196 10.64 -0.76 -1.69
N THR A 197 11.32 -1.63 -0.93
CA THR A 197 12.42 -1.27 -0.03
C THR A 197 13.74 -1.71 -0.63
N TYR A 198 14.61 -0.76 -0.92
CA TYR A 198 15.89 -1.02 -1.58
C TYR A 198 16.98 -1.38 -0.56
N GLY A 199 17.67 -2.48 -0.81
CA GLY A 199 18.71 -3.00 0.09
C GLY A 199 18.19 -3.79 1.30
N ALA A 200 16.87 -3.81 1.52
CA ALA A 200 16.25 -4.70 2.50
C ALA A 200 16.32 -6.17 2.03
N LYS A 201 16.25 -7.10 2.99
CA LYS A 201 16.24 -8.56 2.71
C LYS A 201 14.87 -9.18 2.89
N ASP A 202 14.11 -8.66 3.84
CA ASP A 202 12.84 -9.21 4.26
C ASP A 202 11.70 -8.24 3.93
N ILE A 203 10.49 -8.78 3.79
CA ILE A 203 9.27 -7.99 3.60
C ILE A 203 9.02 -7.17 4.87
N VAL A 204 8.71 -5.88 4.70
CA VAL A 204 8.27 -5.00 5.80
C VAL A 204 6.75 -4.89 5.73
N ARG A 205 6.09 -5.18 6.85
CA ARG A 205 4.65 -5.10 7.03
C ARG A 205 4.34 -4.88 8.52
N PHE A 206 3.08 -4.84 8.91
CA PHE A 206 2.66 -4.87 10.31
C PHE A 206 3.40 -5.97 11.11
N ALA A 207 3.88 -5.72 12.32
CA ALA A 207 3.76 -4.51 13.13
C ALA A 207 4.80 -3.41 12.84
N ASN A 208 5.70 -3.59 11.87
CA ASN A 208 6.71 -2.57 11.52
C ASN A 208 6.11 -1.40 10.71
N ASP A 209 5.04 -1.64 9.97
CA ASP A 209 4.20 -0.61 9.35
C ASP A 209 2.82 -0.57 10.02
N PRO A 210 2.49 0.50 10.78
CA PRO A 210 1.20 0.63 11.45
C PRO A 210 -0.01 0.63 10.50
N TYR A 211 0.19 1.00 9.24
CA TYR A 211 -0.86 0.99 8.20
C TYR A 211 -0.92 -0.34 7.44
N ASP A 212 -0.12 -1.33 7.86
CA ASP A 212 -0.08 -2.68 7.28
C ASP A 212 0.13 -2.68 5.75
N ARG A 213 0.91 -1.71 5.24
CA ARG A 213 1.38 -1.74 3.86
C ARG A 213 2.46 -2.81 3.72
N ILE A 214 2.42 -3.54 2.61
CA ILE A 214 3.45 -4.53 2.26
C ILE A 214 4.55 -3.82 1.48
N TRP A 215 5.76 -3.80 2.02
CA TRP A 215 6.96 -3.37 1.30
C TRP A 215 7.81 -4.57 0.94
N VAL A 216 8.08 -4.73 -0.35
CA VAL A 216 8.84 -5.86 -0.89
C VAL A 216 10.29 -5.45 -1.15
N PRO A 217 11.28 -6.26 -0.78
CA PRO A 217 12.67 -6.06 -1.16
C PRO A 217 12.86 -5.83 -2.66
N GLY A 218 13.51 -4.72 -3.01
CA GLY A 218 13.88 -4.43 -4.39
C GLY A 218 15.07 -5.28 -4.84
N VAL A 219 15.03 -5.78 -6.07
CA VAL A 219 16.19 -6.43 -6.68
C VAL A 219 17.30 -5.41 -6.85
N VAL A 220 18.47 -5.70 -6.27
CA VAL A 220 19.66 -4.87 -6.42
C VAL A 220 20.31 -5.21 -7.77
N GLY A 221 20.22 -4.28 -8.71
CA GLY A 221 20.80 -4.43 -10.05
C GLY A 221 22.33 -4.37 -10.07
N ASP A 222 22.92 -4.79 -11.18
CA ASP A 222 24.37 -4.76 -11.38
C ASP A 222 24.95 -3.35 -11.19
N GLY A 223 26.07 -3.26 -10.47
CA GLY A 223 26.75 -1.99 -10.19
C GLY A 223 26.17 -1.18 -9.04
N LEU A 224 25.07 -1.65 -8.41
CA LEU A 224 24.51 -1.04 -7.21
C LEU A 224 25.03 -1.74 -5.94
N ILE A 225 25.19 -0.95 -4.89
CA ILE A 225 25.72 -1.38 -3.59
C ILE A 225 24.62 -1.15 -2.56
N THR A 226 24.40 -2.13 -1.70
CA THR A 226 23.53 -1.97 -0.53
C THR A 226 24.31 -1.35 0.62
N VAL A 227 23.72 -0.34 1.26
CA VAL A 227 24.24 0.31 2.47
C VAL A 227 23.17 0.30 3.56
N THR A 228 23.62 0.21 4.81
CA THR A 228 22.74 0.17 5.99
C THR A 228 22.95 1.43 6.82
N THR A 229 21.87 1.99 7.36
CA THR A 229 21.93 3.19 8.18
C THR A 229 22.67 2.97 9.51
N ALA A 230 23.43 3.97 9.93
CA ALA A 230 24.02 4.08 11.26
C ALA A 230 23.10 4.83 12.24
N ALA A 231 21.99 5.40 11.77
CA ALA A 231 21.05 6.12 12.60
C ALA A 231 20.33 5.15 13.55
N PHE A 232 20.27 5.50 14.84
CA PHE A 232 19.54 4.71 15.83
C PHE A 232 18.03 4.74 15.58
N ALA A 233 17.51 5.91 15.23
CA ALA A 233 16.11 6.15 14.89
C ALA A 233 16.02 7.04 13.65
N ILE A 234 14.94 6.87 12.88
CA ILE A 234 14.62 7.73 11.73
C ILE A 234 13.25 8.33 12.02
N ASP A 235 13.17 9.65 12.11
CA ASP A 235 11.90 10.36 12.17
C ASP A 235 11.18 10.23 10.82
N VAL A 236 10.02 9.57 10.85
CA VAL A 236 9.18 9.29 9.69
C VAL A 236 7.93 10.17 9.65
N SER A 237 7.95 11.33 10.33
CA SER A 237 6.84 12.28 10.41
C SER A 237 6.62 13.09 9.12
N VAL A 238 6.80 12.47 7.96
CA VAL A 238 6.42 13.01 6.64
C VAL A 238 4.99 12.57 6.27
N PRO A 239 4.31 13.25 5.33
CA PRO A 239 2.91 12.98 5.00
C PRO A 239 2.57 11.50 4.77
N ASP A 240 3.38 10.78 3.99
CA ASP A 240 3.09 9.39 3.63
C ASP A 240 3.68 8.37 4.61
N ALA A 241 4.29 8.86 5.70
CA ALA A 241 4.69 8.12 6.89
C ALA A 241 5.28 6.72 6.60
N PRO A 242 6.34 6.58 5.78
CA PRO A 242 6.97 5.29 5.52
C PRO A 242 7.45 4.66 6.84
N PRO A 243 7.41 3.32 7.01
CA PRO A 243 7.88 2.71 8.24
C PRO A 243 9.40 2.86 8.36
N GLN A 244 9.91 3.04 9.58
CA GLN A 244 11.37 3.13 9.81
C GLN A 244 12.10 1.91 9.23
N ALA A 245 11.51 0.72 9.32
CA ALA A 245 12.07 -0.51 8.75
C ALA A 245 12.30 -0.43 7.23
N ALA A 246 11.50 0.35 6.49
CA ALA A 246 11.69 0.58 5.06
C ALA A 246 12.90 1.49 4.74
N LEU A 247 13.40 2.23 5.73
CA LEU A 247 14.48 3.20 5.58
C LEU A 247 15.82 2.72 6.15
N GLN A 248 15.85 1.53 6.76
CA GLN A 248 17.05 0.94 7.38
C GLN A 248 18.18 0.66 6.37
N ASN A 249 17.83 0.45 5.11
CA ASN A 249 18.78 0.21 4.03
C ASN A 249 18.53 1.17 2.88
N ALA A 250 19.53 1.33 2.04
CA ALA A 250 19.45 2.01 0.77
C ALA A 250 20.32 1.29 -0.27
N ILE A 251 20.07 1.58 -1.54
CA ILE A 251 21.00 1.29 -2.63
C ILE A 251 21.73 2.56 -3.04
N THR A 252 22.99 2.43 -3.41
CA THR A 252 23.87 3.50 -3.87
C THR A 252 24.76 3.02 -5.01
N THR A 253 25.49 3.93 -5.65
CA THR A 253 26.49 3.63 -6.68
C THR A 253 27.91 3.76 -6.12
N SER A 254 28.93 3.36 -6.90
CA SER A 254 30.32 3.39 -6.43
C SER A 254 30.94 4.79 -6.40
N ASN A 255 30.40 5.75 -7.17
CA ASN A 255 30.89 7.12 -7.28
C ASN A 255 29.81 8.07 -7.81
N THR A 256 30.05 9.38 -7.71
CA THR A 256 29.13 10.46 -8.10
C THR A 256 28.82 10.50 -9.61
N SER A 257 29.70 9.97 -10.46
CA SER A 257 29.48 9.94 -11.92
C SER A 257 28.51 8.84 -12.37
N GLN A 258 28.11 7.94 -11.46
CA GLN A 258 27.15 6.88 -11.70
C GLN A 258 25.77 7.24 -11.12
N TYR A 259 24.72 6.70 -11.74
CA TYR A 259 23.34 6.94 -11.37
C TYR A 259 22.58 5.63 -11.12
N ILE A 260 21.48 5.72 -10.37
CA ILE A 260 20.57 4.61 -10.09
C ILE A 260 19.42 4.71 -11.08
N VAL A 261 19.13 3.63 -11.82
CA VAL A 261 17.97 3.54 -12.71
C VAL A 261 16.95 2.58 -12.12
N LEU A 262 15.73 3.07 -11.94
CA LEU A 262 14.58 2.34 -11.43
C LEU A 262 13.45 2.36 -12.46
N GLY A 263 12.46 1.51 -12.28
CA GLY A 263 11.24 1.56 -13.09
C GLY A 263 11.25 0.74 -14.39
N ASN A 264 12.41 0.18 -14.78
CA ASN A 264 12.52 -0.61 -16.01
C ASN A 264 11.51 -1.78 -16.03
N GLY A 265 10.62 -1.76 -17.02
CA GLY A 265 9.60 -2.79 -17.21
C GLY A 265 8.45 -2.74 -16.20
N LEU A 266 8.31 -1.68 -15.40
CA LEU A 266 7.19 -1.58 -14.44
C LEU A 266 5.85 -1.32 -15.12
N PHE A 267 5.83 -0.65 -16.27
CA PHE A 267 4.59 -0.14 -16.86
C PHE A 267 4.23 -0.85 -18.18
N PRO A 268 2.93 -0.91 -18.53
CA PRO A 268 2.50 -1.46 -19.81
C PRO A 268 2.97 -0.60 -21.00
N ALA A 269 2.91 -1.18 -22.20
CA ALA A 269 3.20 -0.44 -23.44
C ALA A 269 2.20 0.71 -23.68
N LYS A 270 0.94 0.53 -23.30
CA LYS A 270 -0.08 1.60 -23.35
C LYS A 270 0.20 2.60 -22.21
N PRO A 271 0.34 3.90 -22.51
CA PRO A 271 0.56 4.90 -21.47
C PRO A 271 -0.58 4.95 -20.44
N VAL A 272 -0.23 5.02 -19.16
CA VAL A 272 -1.17 5.08 -18.02
C VAL A 272 -0.77 6.17 -17.02
N PRO A 273 -1.71 6.92 -16.43
CA PRO A 273 -1.41 7.88 -15.37
C PRO A 273 -0.78 7.19 -14.16
N ILE A 274 0.29 7.78 -13.61
CA ILE A 274 0.98 7.23 -12.45
C ILE A 274 1.24 8.29 -11.37
N TYR A 275 1.37 7.81 -10.15
CA TYR A 275 1.80 8.56 -8.97
C TYR A 275 2.94 7.80 -8.30
N VAL A 276 4.00 8.51 -7.90
CA VAL A 276 5.22 7.90 -7.35
C VAL A 276 5.66 8.65 -6.10
N ASN A 277 6.00 7.91 -5.06
CA ASN A 277 6.73 8.44 -3.91
C ASN A 277 8.12 7.84 -3.86
N MET A 278 9.12 8.65 -3.53
CA MET A 278 10.49 8.21 -3.27
C MET A 278 10.95 8.75 -1.92
N TYR A 279 11.65 7.90 -1.17
CA TYR A 279 12.07 8.19 0.19
C TYR A 279 13.59 8.15 0.30
N PHE A 280 14.14 9.21 0.86
CA PHE A 280 15.57 9.44 0.99
C PHE A 280 15.93 9.77 2.45
N SER A 281 16.73 8.90 3.06
CA SER A 281 17.34 9.10 4.37
C SER A 281 18.83 8.81 4.23
N GLU A 282 19.66 9.72 4.72
CA GLU A 282 21.10 9.50 4.77
C GLU A 282 21.43 8.34 5.72
N VAL A 283 22.42 7.55 5.34
CA VAL A 283 22.83 6.33 6.06
C VAL A 283 23.96 6.58 7.06
N THR A 284 24.67 7.70 6.96
CA THR A 284 25.77 8.07 7.85
C THR A 284 25.77 9.56 8.16
N GLU A 285 26.10 9.96 9.38
CA GLU A 285 26.30 11.38 9.70
C GLU A 285 27.48 11.94 8.90
N LEU A 286 27.23 12.97 8.09
CA LEU A 286 28.23 13.54 7.18
C LEU A 286 29.06 14.62 7.87
N ASP A 287 30.36 14.64 7.61
CA ASP A 287 31.19 15.80 7.96
C ASP A 287 30.86 16.96 7.02
N SER A 288 30.05 17.90 7.50
CA SER A 288 29.62 19.10 6.75
C SER A 288 30.75 19.95 6.15
N SER A 289 32.00 19.77 6.58
CA SER A 289 33.15 20.48 6.02
C SER A 289 33.77 19.82 4.78
N THR A 290 33.53 18.51 4.57
CA THR A 290 34.18 17.73 3.50
C THR A 290 33.22 16.87 2.69
N GLN A 291 32.04 16.57 3.23
CA GLN A 291 31.07 15.64 2.68
C GLN A 291 29.74 16.33 2.43
N THR A 292 29.17 16.09 1.26
CA THR A 292 27.84 16.57 0.90
C THR A 292 27.20 15.53 0.00
N ARG A 293 25.96 15.18 0.28
CA ARG A 293 25.12 14.40 -0.63
C ARG A 293 23.96 15.27 -1.10
N SER A 294 23.91 15.50 -2.41
CA SER A 294 22.87 16.28 -3.05
C SER A 294 22.45 15.59 -4.35
N LEU A 295 21.15 15.35 -4.51
CA LEU A 295 20.61 14.43 -5.50
C LEU A 295 19.65 15.15 -6.45
N GLN A 296 19.60 14.67 -7.69
CA GLN A 296 18.56 14.99 -8.65
C GLN A 296 17.84 13.72 -9.08
N VAL A 297 16.51 13.84 -9.23
CA VAL A 297 15.65 12.77 -9.73
C VAL A 297 15.16 13.17 -11.12
N PHE A 298 15.18 12.23 -12.06
CA PHE A 298 14.69 12.42 -13.42
C PHE A 298 13.63 11.37 -13.77
N VAL A 299 12.63 11.77 -14.54
CA VAL A 299 11.69 10.88 -15.22
C VAL A 299 11.94 11.00 -16.71
N ASN A 300 12.37 9.92 -17.36
CA ASN A 300 12.69 9.92 -18.80
C ASN A 300 13.65 11.07 -19.20
N ASP A 301 14.73 11.22 -18.44
CA ASP A 301 15.75 12.27 -18.60
C ASP A 301 15.25 13.72 -18.35
N VAL A 302 14.01 13.90 -17.89
CA VAL A 302 13.45 15.20 -17.49
C VAL A 302 13.51 15.33 -15.98
N LEU A 303 14.05 16.45 -15.50
CA LEU A 303 14.19 16.73 -14.06
C LEU A 303 12.82 16.72 -13.35
N ALA A 304 12.70 15.93 -12.29
CA ALA A 304 11.46 15.69 -11.55
C ALA A 304 11.20 16.73 -10.43
N SER A 305 12.27 17.31 -9.86
CA SER A 305 12.19 18.34 -8.82
C SER A 305 13.10 19.53 -9.16
N GLN A 306 12.61 20.75 -8.96
CA GLN A 306 13.44 21.95 -9.21
C GLN A 306 14.59 22.07 -8.20
N GLU A 307 14.33 21.69 -6.95
CA GLU A 307 15.32 21.67 -5.88
C GLU A 307 16.00 20.30 -5.83
N ALA A 308 17.29 20.33 -5.50
CA ALA A 308 18.06 19.13 -5.23
C ALA A 308 17.63 18.53 -3.89
N ILE A 309 17.65 17.21 -3.80
CA ILE A 309 17.29 16.47 -2.59
C ILE A 309 18.57 16.30 -1.77
N VAL A 310 18.56 16.80 -0.55
CA VAL A 310 19.62 16.59 0.43
C VAL A 310 19.07 15.63 1.49
N PRO A 311 19.38 14.31 1.42
CA PRO A 311 18.84 13.34 2.36
C PRO A 311 19.30 13.67 3.79
N PRO A 312 18.39 13.79 4.76
CA PRO A 312 18.77 14.09 6.14
C PRO A 312 19.22 12.82 6.86
N TYR A 313 20.09 12.97 7.87
CA TYR A 313 20.46 11.88 8.78
C TYR A 313 19.48 11.84 9.96
N GLY A 314 18.91 10.66 10.24
CA GLY A 314 17.96 10.46 11.34
C GLY A 314 16.53 10.97 11.08
N SER A 315 16.21 11.38 9.84
CA SER A 315 14.86 11.68 9.36
C SER A 315 14.76 11.34 7.88
N VAL A 316 13.61 11.60 7.23
CA VAL A 316 13.40 11.25 5.82
C VAL A 316 12.93 12.45 5.00
N THR A 317 13.42 12.54 3.76
CA THR A 317 12.83 13.38 2.73
C THR A 317 11.94 12.53 1.83
N GLU A 318 10.70 12.98 1.67
CA GLU A 318 9.71 12.42 0.76
C GLU A 318 9.64 13.27 -0.51
N LEU A 319 9.83 12.64 -1.66
CA LEU A 319 9.56 13.23 -2.97
C LEU A 319 8.35 12.55 -3.58
N TYR A 320 7.32 13.32 -3.90
CA TYR A 320 6.21 12.86 -4.73
C TYR A 320 6.39 13.30 -6.18
N ILE A 321 5.96 12.46 -7.13
CA ILE A 321 5.93 12.75 -8.56
C ILE A 321 4.53 12.39 -9.05
N GLY A 322 3.75 13.41 -9.43
CA GLY A 322 2.40 13.29 -9.97
C GLY A 322 2.25 13.93 -11.34
N ASN A 323 1.05 13.84 -11.94
CA ASN A 323 0.73 14.37 -13.26
C ASN A 323 1.66 13.87 -14.39
N ILE A 324 2.13 12.64 -14.28
CA ILE A 324 2.95 11.97 -15.29
C ILE A 324 2.27 10.71 -15.79
N THR A 325 2.67 10.29 -16.98
CA THR A 325 2.17 9.07 -17.61
C THR A 325 3.32 8.09 -17.75
N GLY A 326 3.16 6.90 -17.17
CA GLY A 326 4.09 5.78 -17.31
C GLY A 326 3.79 4.95 -18.55
N SER A 327 4.84 4.49 -19.22
CA SER A 327 4.76 3.48 -20.28
C SER A 327 6.00 2.57 -20.24
N SER A 328 6.09 1.58 -21.12
CA SER A 328 7.14 0.55 -21.05
C SER A 328 8.59 1.09 -21.10
N ASN A 329 8.79 2.31 -21.60
CA ASN A 329 10.10 2.98 -21.63
C ASN A 329 10.35 3.90 -20.42
N THR A 330 9.40 3.99 -19.49
CA THR A 330 9.48 4.95 -18.39
C THR A 330 10.49 4.48 -17.35
N SER A 331 11.45 5.35 -17.06
CA SER A 331 12.48 5.13 -16.06
C SER A 331 12.58 6.30 -15.09
N PHE A 332 13.02 5.98 -13.87
CA PHE A 332 13.35 6.94 -12.85
C PHE A 332 14.85 6.89 -12.60
N THR A 333 15.53 8.02 -12.75
CA THR A 333 16.97 8.11 -12.54
C THR A 333 17.27 8.95 -11.31
N VAL A 334 18.03 8.41 -10.36
CA VAL A 334 18.58 9.16 -9.21
C VAL A 334 20.07 9.36 -9.45
N ALA A 335 20.50 10.62 -9.55
CA ALA A 335 21.89 10.99 -9.81
C ALA A 335 22.40 11.97 -8.75
N ALA A 336 23.70 11.98 -8.52
CA ALA A 336 24.36 13.04 -7.77
C ALA A 336 24.36 14.34 -8.60
N ASP A 337 24.08 15.47 -7.97
CA ASP A 337 24.24 16.77 -8.61
C ASP A 337 25.70 17.24 -8.61
N SER A 338 25.98 18.41 -9.21
CA SER A 338 27.35 18.96 -9.31
C SER A 338 27.96 19.36 -7.96
N ASN A 339 27.16 19.52 -6.92
CA ASN A 339 27.61 19.92 -5.58
C ASN A 339 27.86 18.70 -4.67
N SER A 340 27.41 17.51 -5.07
CA SER A 340 27.56 16.29 -4.29
C SER A 340 28.99 15.75 -4.34
N THR A 341 29.58 15.47 -3.18
CA THR A 341 30.84 14.73 -3.07
C THR A 341 30.62 13.24 -2.83
N LEU A 342 29.37 12.83 -2.55
CA LEU A 342 28.97 11.45 -2.31
C LEU A 342 28.02 10.92 -3.40
N PRO A 343 28.03 9.61 -3.70
CA PRO A 343 27.17 9.00 -4.72
C PRO A 343 25.66 9.20 -4.46
N PRO A 344 24.76 8.99 -5.43
CA PRO A 344 23.33 8.95 -5.14
C PRO A 344 22.92 7.80 -4.22
N LEU A 345 21.82 7.95 -3.48
CA LEU A 345 21.18 6.86 -2.74
C LEU A 345 19.66 6.94 -2.81
N ILE A 346 18.98 5.83 -2.55
CA ILE A 346 17.53 5.77 -2.33
C ILE A 346 17.18 4.61 -1.39
N ASN A 347 16.25 4.85 -0.48
CA ASN A 347 15.84 3.86 0.53
C ASN A 347 14.60 3.08 0.07
N ALA A 348 13.56 3.78 -0.39
CA ALA A 348 12.30 3.15 -0.76
C ALA A 348 11.57 3.93 -1.86
N MET A 349 10.67 3.23 -2.56
CA MET A 349 9.82 3.82 -3.60
C MET A 349 8.45 3.15 -3.64
N GLU A 350 7.41 3.94 -3.81
CA GLU A 350 6.05 3.48 -4.11
C GLU A 350 5.64 3.96 -5.49
N VAL A 351 4.96 3.10 -6.24
CA VAL A 351 4.43 3.41 -7.56
C VAL A 351 2.99 2.95 -7.63
N PHE A 352 2.13 3.83 -8.11
CA PHE A 352 0.70 3.60 -8.26
C PHE A 352 0.25 3.95 -9.67
N TYR A 353 -0.75 3.23 -10.17
CA TYR A 353 -1.61 3.74 -11.23
C TYR A 353 -2.67 4.65 -10.63
N VAL A 354 -3.00 5.73 -11.32
CA VAL A 354 -4.12 6.61 -10.94
C VAL A 354 -5.35 6.18 -11.74
N SER A 355 -6.48 5.99 -11.06
CA SER A 355 -7.73 5.60 -11.69
C SER A 355 -8.30 6.71 -12.59
N ASP A 356 -9.35 6.39 -13.34
CA ASP A 356 -10.28 7.42 -13.82
C ASP A 356 -11.06 8.03 -12.63
N PRO A 357 -11.71 9.21 -12.78
CA PRO A 357 -12.51 9.78 -11.71
C PRO A 357 -13.55 8.79 -11.19
N MET A 358 -13.51 8.52 -9.90
CA MET A 358 -14.42 7.59 -9.23
C MET A 358 -15.84 8.12 -9.29
N THR A 359 -16.77 7.27 -9.68
CA THR A 359 -18.19 7.56 -9.57
C THR A 359 -18.68 7.26 -8.15
N SER A 360 -19.66 8.02 -7.67
CA SER A 360 -20.49 7.60 -6.53
C SER A 360 -21.20 6.33 -7.00
N GLY A 361 -20.80 5.17 -6.49
CA GLY A 361 -21.22 3.88 -7.03
C GLY A 361 -22.74 3.78 -7.21
N THR A 362 -23.16 3.04 -8.23
CA THR A 362 -24.54 2.55 -8.36
C THR A 362 -24.95 1.80 -7.09
N ASN A 363 -26.17 2.06 -6.61
CA ASN A 363 -26.73 1.64 -5.33
C ASN A 363 -26.54 0.13 -5.10
N SER A 364 -26.38 -0.31 -3.85
CA SER A 364 -26.32 -1.74 -3.47
C SER A 364 -27.55 -2.56 -3.91
N LYS A 365 -28.61 -1.90 -4.38
CA LYS A 365 -29.81 -2.49 -5.00
C LYS A 365 -29.74 -2.70 -6.52
N ASP A 366 -28.69 -2.24 -7.20
CA ASP A 366 -28.61 -2.31 -8.67
C ASP A 366 -28.25 -3.72 -9.21
N GLY A 367 -28.17 -4.73 -8.32
CA GLY A 367 -28.12 -6.15 -8.65
C GLY A 367 -29.49 -6.85 -8.74
N LEU A 368 -30.60 -6.10 -8.66
CA LEU A 368 -31.97 -6.63 -8.76
C LEU A 368 -32.63 -6.25 -10.10
N TYR A 369 -32.08 -6.75 -11.19
CA TYR A 369 -32.81 -6.80 -12.46
C TYR A 369 -32.93 -8.26 -12.92
N ILE A 370 -34.09 -8.81 -12.55
CA ILE A 370 -34.88 -9.96 -13.04
C ILE A 370 -34.14 -11.28 -13.30
#